data_AF-A0A352ULW7-F1
#
_entry.id   AF-A0A352ULW7-F1
#
_cell.length_a   1.000
_cell.length_b   1.000
_cell.length_c   1.000
_cell.angle_alpha   90.00
_cell.angle_beta   90.00
_cell.angle_gamma   90.00
#
_symmetry.space_group_name_H-M   'P 1'
#
loop_
_entity.id
_entity.type
_entity.pdbx_description
1 polymer ?
#
loop_
_entity_poly.entity_id
_entity_poly.type
_entity_poly.pdbx_seq_one_letter_code
_entity_poly.pdbx_strand_id
1 'polypeptide(L)' 'NVTMQIDTVVYFQITDPKLYAYGIEQPMLAIENLSATTLRNIIGDLELDQCLTSRDVINTKMRAILDEATDPWGIKVNRV' A
#
# COMPACT_ATOMS: atom_id res chain seq x y z
N ASN A 1 20.94 15.97 3.80
CA ASN A 1 20.23 15.01 2.94
C ASN A 1 20.34 13.63 3.54
N VAL A 2 19.30 13.20 4.25
CA VAL A 2 19.21 11.84 4.79
C VAL A 2 18.59 10.97 3.69
N THR A 3 19.28 9.90 3.31
CA THR A 3 18.74 8.88 2.40
C THR A 3 18.19 7.75 3.26
N MET A 4 16.87 7.60 3.32
CA MET A 4 16.21 6.54 4.08
C MET A 4 15.69 5.49 3.10
N GLN A 5 16.15 4.24 3.22
CA GLN A 5 15.60 3.10 2.48
C GLN A 5 14.55 2.42 3.35
N ILE A 6 13.34 2.30 2.82
CA ILE A 6 12.22 1.64 3.48
C ILE A 6 11.73 0.55 2.53
N ASP A 7 11.87 -0.69 2.97
CA ASP A 7 11.32 -1.86 2.30
C ASP A 7 9.96 -2.20 2.92
N THR A 8 8.98 -2.52 2.09
CA THR A 8 7.63 -2.88 2.53
C THR A 8 7.13 -4.09 1.74
N VAL A 9 6.43 -5.00 2.42
CA VAL A 9 5.93 -6.24 1.81
C VAL A 9 4.42 -6.30 1.97
N VAL A 10 3.70 -6.25 0.85
CA VAL A 10 2.23 -6.29 0.85
C VAL A 10 1.75 -7.72 0.59
N TYR A 11 0.94 -8.25 1.49
CA TYR A 11 0.23 -9.51 1.33
C TYR A 11 -1.24 -9.24 1.02
N PHE A 12 -1.68 -9.71 -0.14
CA PHE A 12 -3.05 -9.59 -0.59
C PHE A 12 -3.62 -10.95 -1.00
N GLN A 13 -4.95 -11.04 -1.00
CA GLN A 13 -5.69 -12.21 -1.45
C GLN A 13 -6.78 -11.77 -2.42
N ILE A 14 -6.94 -12.51 -3.51
CA ILE A 14 -8.05 -12.30 -4.45
C ILE A 14 -9.31 -12.88 -3.82
N THR A 15 -10.30 -12.03 -3.56
CA THR A 15 -11.61 -12.39 -3.02
C THR A 15 -12.64 -12.61 -4.11
N ASP A 16 -12.59 -11.81 -5.19
CA ASP A 16 -13.47 -11.95 -6.35
C ASP A 16 -12.66 -12.03 -7.65
N PRO A 17 -12.52 -13.22 -8.27
CA PRO A 17 -11.75 -13.38 -9.49
C PRO A 17 -12.39 -12.69 -10.71
N LYS A 18 -13.69 -12.40 -10.68
CA LYS A 18 -14.37 -11.68 -11.78
C LYS A 18 -13.98 -10.21 -11.75
N LEU A 19 -14.01 -9.58 -10.58
CA LEU A 19 -13.54 -8.20 -10.42
C LEU A 19 -12.04 -8.09 -10.66
N TYR A 20 -11.26 -9.09 -10.28
CA TYR A 20 -9.82 -9.11 -10.57
C TYR A 20 -9.51 -9.15 -12.07
N ALA A 21 -10.25 -9.95 -12.85
CA ALA A 21 -10.00 -10.12 -14.28
C ALA A 21 -10.53 -8.96 -15.14
N TYR A 22 -11.63 -8.33 -14.73
CA TYR A 22 -12.30 -7.28 -15.52
C TYR A 22 -12.19 -5.88 -14.93
N GLY A 23 -11.75 -5.74 -13.67
CA GLY A 23 -11.68 -4.46 -12.96
C GLY A 23 -10.46 -3.62 -13.35
N ILE A 24 -9.36 -4.25 -13.75
CA ILE A 24 -8.12 -3.56 -14.15
C ILE A 24 -7.23 -4.44 -15.04
N GLU A 25 -6.59 -3.85 -16.06
CA GLU A 25 -5.71 -4.59 -16.99
C GLU A 25 -4.47 -5.19 -16.30
N GLN A 26 -3.92 -4.53 -15.28
CA GLN A 26 -2.69 -4.94 -14.59
C GLN A 26 -2.76 -4.67 -13.08
N PRO A 27 -3.43 -5.54 -12.31
CA PRO A 27 -3.62 -5.33 -10.87
C PRO A 27 -2.31 -5.32 -10.07
N MET A 28 -1.33 -6.16 -10.42
CA MET A 28 -0.01 -6.16 -9.74
C MET A 28 0.73 -4.84 -9.91
N LEU A 29 0.81 -4.31 -11.13
CA LEU A 29 1.48 -3.03 -11.39
C LEU A 29 0.74 -1.87 -10.72
N ALA A 30 -0.59 -1.93 -10.71
CA ALA A 30 -1.41 -0.93 -10.01
C ALA A 30 -1.13 -0.94 -8.50
N ILE A 31 -1.09 -2.10 -7.86
CA ILE A 31 -0.76 -2.23 -6.43
C ILE A 31 0.65 -1.72 -6.13
N GLU A 32 1.64 -2.02 -6.98
CA GLU A 32 3.01 -1.54 -6.81
C GLU A 32 3.10 0.00 -6.88
N ASN A 33 2.47 0.60 -7.90
CA ASN A 33 2.41 2.05 -8.05
C ASN A 33 1.64 2.71 -6.91
N LEU A 34 0.54 2.12 -6.47
CA LEU A 34 -0.26 2.60 -5.36
C LEU A 34 0.55 2.55 -4.06
N SER A 35 1.25 1.45 -3.80
CA SER A 35 2.11 1.27 -2.64
C SER A 35 3.24 2.30 -2.62
N ALA A 36 3.93 2.50 -3.75
CA ALA A 36 5.00 3.48 -3.87
C ALA A 36 4.50 4.93 -3.66
N THR A 37 3.31 5.25 -4.17
CA THR A 37 2.70 6.58 -4.03
C THR A 37 2.25 6.83 -2.59
N THR A 38 1.57 5.87 -1.98
CA THR A 38 1.11 5.94 -0.59
C THR A 38 2.30 6.04 0.36
N LEU A 39 3.34 5.23 0.18
CA LEU A 39 4.55 5.29 0.98
C LEU A 39 5.22 6.67 0.85
N ARG A 40 5.35 7.19 -0.37
CA ARG A 40 5.91 8.53 -0.62
C ARG A 40 5.10 9.63 0.07
N ASN A 41 3.77 9.57 -0.02
CA ASN A 41 2.89 10.55 0.63
C ASN A 41 3.04 10.51 2.15
N ILE A 42 3.05 9.31 2.76
CA ILE A 42 3.22 9.16 4.21
C ILE A 42 4.59 9.66 4.67
N ILE A 43 5.67 9.34 3.94
CA ILE A 43 7.03 9.81 4.27
C ILE A 43 7.16 11.32 4.08
N GLY A 44 6.49 11.90 3.07
CA GLY A 44 6.51 13.34 2.83
C GLY A 44 5.76 14.14 3.88
N ASP A 45 4.77 13.53 4.53
CA ASP A 45 3.93 14.15 5.56
C ASP A 45 4.50 13.99 6.98
N LEU A 46 5.35 12.98 7.21
CA LEU A 46 5.97 12.69 8.51
C LEU A 46 7.37 13.28 8.64
N GLU A 47 7.66 13.91 9.78
CA GLU A 47 9.02 14.31 10.13
C GLU A 47 9.92 13.08 10.37
N LEU A 48 11.22 13.23 10.09
CA LEU A 48 12.21 12.14 10.05
C LEU A 48 12.27 11.31 11.34
N ASP A 49 12.00 11.93 12.49
CA ASP A 49 12.01 11.31 13.81
C ASP A 49 10.72 10.51 14.10
N GLN A 50 9.58 10.97 13.57
CA GLN A 50 8.32 10.23 13.66
C GLN A 50 8.31 8.99 12.77
N CYS A 51 9.00 8.98 11.63
CA CYS A 51 9.10 7.81 10.75
C CYS A 51 9.72 6.58 11.46
N LEU A 52 10.63 6.78 12.42
CA LEU A 52 11.28 5.70 13.15
C LEU A 52 10.39 5.08 14.24
N THR A 53 9.62 5.90 14.95
CA THR A 53 8.72 5.46 16.03
C THR A 53 7.33 5.05 15.53
N SER A 54 6.93 5.49 14.34
CA SER A 54 5.56 5.34 13.84
C SER A 54 5.40 4.22 12.80
N ARG A 55 6.28 3.21 12.76
CA ARG A 55 6.17 2.09 11.79
C ARG A 55 4.79 1.42 11.82
N ASP A 56 4.22 1.21 13.02
CA ASP A 56 2.88 0.63 13.16
C ASP A 56 1.78 1.53 12.59
N VAL A 57 1.93 2.85 12.75
CA VAL A 57 0.99 3.85 12.19
C VAL A 57 1.11 3.89 10.67
N ILE A 58 2.35 3.83 10.14
CA ILE A 58 2.62 3.78 8.70
C ILE A 58 1.98 2.53 8.10
N ASN A 59 2.22 1.35 8.70
CA ASN A 59 1.64 0.10 8.22
C ASN A 59 0.11 0.11 8.28
N THR A 60 -0.48 0.68 9.34
CA THR A 60 -1.93 0.79 9.49
C THR A 60 -2.54 1.73 8.45
N LYS A 61 -1.95 2.93 8.25
CA LYS A 61 -2.40 3.89 7.23
C LYS A 61 -2.24 3.33 5.82
N MET A 62 -1.08 2.75 5.52
CA MET A 62 -0.79 2.16 4.22
C MET A 62 -1.76 1.04 3.91
N ARG A 63 -2.02 0.15 4.88
CA ARG A 63 -3.02 -0.90 4.74
C ARG A 63 -4.41 -0.34 4.44
N ALA A 64 -4.87 0.66 5.19
CA ALA A 64 -6.20 1.23 5.00
C ALA A 64 -6.37 1.84 3.59
N ILE A 65 -5.39 2.61 3.12
CA ILE A 65 -5.42 3.24 1.80
C ILE A 65 -5.34 2.19 0.68
N LEU A 66 -4.47 1.19 0.84
CA LEU A 66 -4.37 0.10 -0.14
C LEU A 66 -5.67 -0.70 -0.21
N ASP A 67 -6.26 -1.08 0.94
CA ASP A 67 -7.50 -1.89 0.99
C ASP A 67 -8.67 -1.18 0.31
N GLU A 68 -8.89 0.10 0.62
CA GLU A 68 -9.95 0.92 0.01
C GLU A 68 -9.80 1.03 -1.52
N ALA A 69 -8.56 1.16 -2.01
CA ALA A 69 -8.30 1.26 -3.43
C ALA A 69 -8.33 -0.09 -4.16
N THR A 70 -8.05 -1.20 -3.46
CA THR A 70 -8.04 -2.55 -4.05
C THR A 70 -9.38 -3.28 -3.98
N ASP A 71 -10.30 -2.84 -3.13
CA ASP A 71 -11.69 -3.30 -3.05
C ASP A 71 -12.39 -3.38 -4.42
N PRO A 72 -12.37 -2.35 -5.29
CA PRO A 72 -13.00 -2.42 -6.62
C PRO A 72 -12.36 -3.44 -7.56
N TRP A 73 -11.13 -3.90 -7.27
CA TRP A 73 -10.44 -4.93 -8.04
C TRP A 73 -10.68 -6.34 -7.50
N GLY A 74 -11.50 -6.50 -6.45
CA GLY A 74 -11.74 -7.80 -5.82
C GLY A 74 -10.49 -8.35 -5.13
N ILE A 75 -9.62 -7.46 -4.64
CA ILE A 75 -8.39 -7.80 -3.94
C ILE A 75 -8.47 -7.25 -2.52
N LYS A 76 -8.19 -8.09 -1.54
CA LYS A 76 -8.19 -7.75 -0.12
C LYS A 76 -6.78 -7.74 0.46
N VAL A 77 -6.41 -6.69 1.18
CA VAL A 77 -5.08 -6.55 1.76
C VAL A 77 -5.07 -7.08 3.20
N ASN A 78 -4.39 -8.21 3.38
CA ASN A 78 -4.33 -8.90 4.66
C ASN A 78 -3.22 -8.34 5.56
N ARG A 79 -2.05 -8.00 4.99
CA ARG A 79 -0.88 -7.52 5.74
C ARG A 79 0.00 -6.58 4.91
N VAL A 80 0.63 -5.62 5.60
CA VAL A 80 1.64 -4.68 5.12
C VAL A 80 2.77 -4.62 6.14
#